data_AF-A0A4U9DAV4-F1
#
_entry.id   AF-A0A4U9DAV4-F1
#
_cell.length_a   1.000
_cell.length_b   1.000
_cell.length_c   1.000
_cell.angle_alpha   90.00
_cell.angle_beta   90.00
_cell.angle_gamma   90.00
#
_symmetry.space_group_name_H-M   'P 1'
#
loop_
_entity.id
_entity.type
_entity.pdbx_description
1 polymer ?
#
loop_
_entity_poly.entity_id
_entity_poly.type
_entity_poly.pdbx_seq_one_letter_code
_entity_poly.pdbx_strand_id
1 'polypeptide(L)'
;MSNAEHLASVMVQAFIDAVESGVDLVPVVADSTSTAKIAPFIKQFPGRLVNVGIAEQSMVGMAAGLALGGKVAVTCNAAPFLISRANEQIKVDVCYNNTNVKLFGLNAGGQLRPAGEHPSLD
;
A
#
# COMPACT_ATOMS: atom_id res chain seq x y z
N MET A 1 -6.99 24.26 -16.84
CA MET A 1 -6.60 22.83 -16.76
C MET A 1 -6.20 22.57 -15.32
N SER A 2 -6.85 21.62 -14.64
CA SER A 2 -6.58 21.36 -13.22
C SER A 2 -5.22 20.67 -13.07
N ASN A 3 -4.30 21.21 -12.26
CA ASN A 3 -3.03 20.59 -11.85
C ASN A 3 -3.26 19.40 -10.87
N ALA A 4 -4.36 18.66 -11.02
CA ALA A 4 -4.70 17.59 -10.11
C ALA A 4 -3.86 16.34 -10.45
N GLU A 5 -2.83 16.10 -9.63
CA GLU A 5 -2.09 14.85 -9.67
C GLU A 5 -2.81 13.75 -8.88
N HIS A 6 -2.67 12.51 -9.36
CA HIS A 6 -3.28 11.35 -8.72
C HIS A 6 -2.52 11.00 -7.44
N LEU A 7 -3.23 10.78 -6.32
CA LEU A 7 -2.62 10.49 -5.01
C LEU A 7 -1.57 9.35 -5.08
N ALA A 8 -1.88 8.26 -5.77
CA ALA A 8 -0.94 7.15 -5.92
C ALA A 8 0.36 7.54 -6.63
N SER A 9 0.33 8.50 -7.57
CA SER A 9 1.53 8.98 -8.26
C SER A 9 2.42 9.81 -7.31
N VAL A 10 1.81 10.72 -6.53
CA VAL A 10 2.52 11.50 -5.51
C VAL A 10 3.10 10.60 -4.42
N MET A 11 2.35 9.60 -3.98
CA MET A 11 2.80 8.59 -3.02
C MET A 11 4.04 7.85 -3.51
N VAL A 12 4.04 7.38 -4.77
CA VAL A 12 5.17 6.66 -5.35
C VAL A 12 6.40 7.56 -5.45
N GLN A 13 6.23 8.83 -5.83
CA GLN A 13 7.34 9.79 -5.84
C GLN A 13 7.91 9.98 -4.43
N ALA A 14 7.05 10.17 -3.42
CA ALA A 14 7.49 10.31 -2.03
C ALA A 14 8.25 9.08 -1.52
N PHE A 15 7.90 7.86 -1.97
CA PHE A 15 8.66 6.66 -1.62
C PHE A 15 10.04 6.64 -2.25
N ILE A 16 10.14 7.07 -3.51
CA ILE A 16 11.42 7.17 -4.20
C ILE A 16 12.32 8.16 -3.46
N ASP A 17 11.81 9.37 -3.20
CA ASP A 17 12.55 10.42 -2.50
C ASP A 17 12.99 9.96 -1.09
N ALA A 18 12.11 9.25 -0.38
CA ALA A 18 12.41 8.71 0.94
C ALA A 18 13.58 7.70 0.88
N VAL A 19 13.56 6.76 -0.07
CA VAL A 19 14.64 5.78 -0.23
C VAL A 19 15.95 6.47 -0.64
N GLU A 20 15.90 7.45 -1.54
CA GLU A 20 17.08 8.23 -1.95
C GLU A 20 17.67 9.03 -0.78
N SER A 21 16.83 9.52 0.14
CA SER A 21 17.27 10.19 1.37
C SER A 21 17.82 9.25 2.45
N GLY A 22 17.86 7.94 2.19
CA GLY A 22 18.42 6.93 3.10
C GLY A 22 17.40 6.25 4.01
N VAL A 23 16.10 6.46 3.80
CA VAL A 23 15.06 5.73 4.55
C VAL A 23 14.97 4.30 4.05
N ASP A 24 15.07 3.33 4.95
CA ASP A 24 14.95 1.90 4.62
C ASP A 24 13.48 1.48 4.48
N LEU A 25 12.81 2.07 3.48
CA LEU A 25 11.40 1.93 3.19
C LEU A 25 11.13 0.66 2.37
N VAL A 26 10.13 -0.11 2.80
CA VAL A 26 9.70 -1.35 2.13
C VAL A 26 8.18 -1.30 1.89
N PRO A 27 7.74 -1.14 0.64
CA PRO A 27 6.32 -1.26 0.31
C PRO A 27 5.86 -2.72 0.38
N VAL A 28 4.70 -2.94 1.00
CA VAL A 28 4.04 -4.24 1.10
C VAL A 28 2.66 -4.12 0.45
N VAL A 29 2.38 -4.98 -0.54
CA VAL A 29 1.14 -4.94 -1.34
C VAL A 29 0.43 -6.29 -1.30
N ALA A 30 -0.88 -6.25 -1.48
CA ALA A 30 -1.73 -7.43 -1.63
C ALA A 30 -2.34 -7.44 -3.04
N ASP A 31 -1.60 -7.95 -4.02
CA ASP A 31 -1.94 -7.94 -5.46
C ASP A 31 -2.45 -6.59 -6.02
N SER A 32 -1.92 -5.50 -5.45
CA SER A 32 -2.41 -4.13 -5.66
C SER A 32 -1.37 -3.24 -6.35
N THR A 33 -0.39 -3.83 -7.05
CA THR A 33 0.70 -3.11 -7.72
C THR A 33 0.19 -2.12 -8.79
N SER A 34 -0.84 -2.51 -9.53
CA SER A 34 -1.50 -1.67 -10.54
C SER A 34 -2.27 -0.51 -9.88
N THR A 35 -3.08 -0.80 -8.87
CA THR A 35 -3.82 0.20 -8.07
C THR A 35 -2.89 1.20 -7.39
N ALA A 36 -1.78 0.73 -6.85
CA ALA A 36 -0.75 1.55 -6.22
C ALA A 36 0.13 2.33 -7.20
N LYS A 37 -0.01 2.06 -8.52
CA LYS A 37 0.85 2.64 -9.56
C LYS A 37 2.35 2.52 -9.25
N ILE A 38 2.75 1.45 -8.54
CA ILE A 38 4.08 1.36 -7.91
C ILE A 38 5.19 0.86 -8.85
N ALA A 39 4.87 0.62 -10.12
CA ALA A 39 5.83 0.19 -11.13
C ALA A 39 7.09 1.07 -11.23
N PRO A 40 7.04 2.41 -11.15
CA PRO A 40 8.23 3.25 -11.15
C PRO A 40 9.19 2.94 -9.99
N PHE A 41 8.66 2.75 -8.78
CA PHE A 41 9.45 2.37 -7.61
C PHE A 41 10.13 1.01 -7.79
N ILE A 42 9.40 0.01 -8.30
CA ILE A 42 9.96 -1.34 -8.56
C ILE A 42 11.10 -1.25 -9.57
N LYS A 43 10.94 -0.43 -10.62
CA LYS A 43 11.95 -0.25 -11.66
C LYS A 43 13.23 0.36 -11.10
N GLN A 44 13.10 1.32 -10.18
CA GLN A 44 14.24 2.02 -9.59
C GLN A 44 14.92 1.22 -8.47
N PHE A 45 14.13 0.50 -7.67
CA PHE A 45 14.62 -0.28 -6.53
C PHE A 45 14.14 -1.75 -6.62
N PRO A 46 14.70 -2.54 -7.56
CA PRO A 46 14.31 -3.93 -7.71
C PRO A 46 14.61 -4.71 -6.42
N GLY A 47 13.65 -5.52 -5.97
CA GLY A 47 13.77 -6.33 -4.74
C GLY A 47 13.34 -5.65 -3.45
N ARG A 48 12.85 -4.39 -3.48
CA ARG A 48 12.33 -3.69 -2.29
C ARG A 48 10.82 -3.80 -2.08
N LEU A 49 10.10 -4.50 -2.96
CA LEU A 49 8.66 -4.71 -2.85
C LEU A 49 8.36 -6.10 -2.30
N VAL A 50 7.46 -6.18 -1.31
CA VAL A 50 6.86 -7.44 -0.87
C VAL A 50 5.43 -7.51 -1.40
N ASN A 51 5.15 -8.49 -2.28
CA ASN A 51 3.79 -8.79 -2.71
C ASN A 51 3.33 -10.10 -2.05
N VAL A 52 2.26 -10.03 -1.26
CA VAL A 52 1.73 -11.18 -0.52
C VAL A 52 0.57 -11.88 -1.24
N GLY A 53 0.23 -11.46 -2.46
CA GLY A 53 -0.97 -11.92 -3.17
C GLY A 53 -2.25 -11.35 -2.55
N ILE A 54 -3.39 -12.01 -2.73
CA ILE A 54 -4.69 -11.56 -2.19
C ILE A 54 -4.82 -11.99 -0.71
N ALA A 55 -3.97 -11.41 0.15
CA ALA A 55 -3.88 -11.76 1.56
C ALA A 55 -3.63 -10.53 2.44
N GLU A 56 -4.64 -9.67 2.58
CA GLU A 56 -4.50 -8.38 3.27
C GLU A 56 -4.15 -8.50 4.75
N GLN A 57 -4.62 -9.55 5.42
CA GLN A 57 -4.29 -9.84 6.82
C GLN A 57 -2.80 -10.13 6.96
N SER A 58 -2.27 -11.02 6.11
CA SER A 58 -0.84 -11.34 6.04
C SER A 58 0.00 -10.12 5.65
N MET A 59 -0.50 -9.25 4.78
CA MET A 59 0.17 -8.00 4.39
C MET A 59 0.44 -7.12 5.62
N VAL A 60 -0.56 -6.94 6.49
CA VAL A 60 -0.42 -6.12 7.70
C VAL A 60 0.52 -6.78 8.71
N GLY A 61 0.38 -8.09 8.94
CA GLY A 61 1.27 -8.83 9.84
C GLY A 61 2.73 -8.80 9.38
N MET A 62 2.99 -8.99 8.08
CA MET A 62 4.34 -8.87 7.51
C MET A 62 4.88 -7.45 7.62
N ALA A 63 4.05 -6.43 7.38
CA ALA A 63 4.46 -5.03 7.55
C ALA A 63 4.84 -4.73 9.00
N ALA A 64 4.08 -5.22 9.98
CA ALA A 64 4.40 -5.09 11.39
C ALA A 64 5.74 -5.78 11.74
N GLY A 65 5.97 -7.00 11.22
CA GLY A 65 7.24 -7.71 11.39
C GLY A 65 8.44 -6.96 10.79
N LEU A 66 8.28 -6.41 9.58
CA LEU A 66 9.30 -5.56 8.94
C LEU A 66 9.60 -4.31 9.77
N ALA A 67 8.55 -3.67 10.30
CA ALA A 67 8.70 -2.50 11.16
C ALA A 67 9.44 -2.80 12.46
N LEU A 68 9.15 -3.95 13.09
CA LEU A 68 9.89 -4.43 14.27
C LEU A 68 11.35 -4.77 13.95
N GLY A 69 11.63 -5.19 12.71
CA GLY A 69 12.98 -5.39 12.17
C GLY A 69 13.72 -4.10 11.80
N GLY A 70 13.19 -2.92 12.13
CA GLY A 70 13.82 -1.62 11.90
C GLY A 70 13.57 -1.02 10.51
N LYS A 71 12.74 -1.64 9.67
CA LYS A 71 12.35 -1.07 8.38
C LYS A 71 11.23 -0.05 8.53
N VAL A 72 11.06 0.83 7.54
CA VAL A 72 9.84 1.64 7.40
C VAL A 72 8.89 0.91 6.47
N ALA A 73 7.99 0.10 7.05
CA ALA A 73 7.05 -0.70 6.26
C ALA A 73 5.83 0.13 5.85
N VAL A 74 5.45 0.05 4.57
CA VAL A 74 4.35 0.84 4.02
C VAL A 74 3.37 -0.07 3.28
N THR A 75 2.15 -0.21 3.78
CA THR A 75 1.13 -1.00 3.07
C THR A 75 0.46 -0.14 2.00
N CYS A 76 0.32 -0.66 0.78
CA CYS A 76 -0.37 0.02 -0.32
C CYS A 76 -1.47 -0.89 -0.85
N ASN A 77 -2.71 -0.63 -0.48
CA ASN A 77 -3.85 -1.43 -0.92
C ASN A 77 -5.12 -0.60 -1.02
N ALA A 78 -6.17 -1.13 -1.64
CA ALA A 78 -7.47 -0.47 -1.66
C ALA A 78 -8.01 -0.31 -0.23
N ALA A 79 -8.51 0.89 0.09
CA ALA A 79 -8.99 1.25 1.42
C ALA A 79 -10.09 0.29 1.95
N PRO A 80 -11.08 -0.15 1.14
CA PRO A 80 -12.09 -1.09 1.61
C PRO A 80 -11.51 -2.42 2.10
N PHE A 81 -10.42 -2.89 1.51
CA PHE A 81 -9.80 -4.15 1.92
C PHE A 81 -8.98 -4.00 3.20
N LEU A 82 -8.33 -2.85 3.42
CA LEU A 82 -7.69 -2.55 4.70
C LEU A 82 -8.73 -2.50 5.83
N ILE A 83 -9.85 -1.83 5.60
CA ILE A 83 -10.90 -1.61 6.61
C ILE A 83 -11.74 -2.88 6.87
N SER A 84 -11.99 -3.71 5.86
CA SER A 84 -12.83 -4.90 6.04
C SER A 84 -12.02 -6.17 6.33
N ARG A 85 -10.96 -6.43 5.55
CA ARG A 85 -10.24 -7.71 5.60
C ARG A 85 -9.13 -7.74 6.62
N ALA A 86 -8.41 -6.63 6.81
CA ALA A 86 -7.21 -6.55 7.67
C ALA A 86 -7.41 -5.75 8.96
N ASN A 87 -8.65 -5.37 9.30
CA ASN A 87 -8.94 -4.49 10.43
C ASN A 87 -8.45 -5.03 11.77
N GLU A 88 -8.59 -6.34 12.00
CA GLU A 88 -8.14 -6.96 13.25
C GLU A 88 -6.61 -6.87 13.41
N GLN A 89 -5.88 -7.21 12.35
CA GLN A 89 -4.42 -7.12 12.31
C GLN A 89 -3.95 -5.67 12.45
N ILE A 90 -4.67 -4.69 11.88
CA ILE A 90 -4.33 -3.27 12.07
C ILE A 90 -4.46 -2.89 13.56
N LYS A 91 -5.55 -3.29 14.22
CA LYS A 91 -5.76 -2.96 15.63
C LYS A 91 -4.70 -3.59 16.53
N VAL A 92 -4.38 -4.86 16.33
CA VAL A 92 -3.46 -5.61 17.20
C VAL A 92 -2.00 -5.37 16.81
N ASP A 93 -1.64 -5.59 15.55
CA ASP A 93 -0.25 -5.61 15.11
C ASP A 93 0.32 -4.21 14.86
N VAL A 94 -0.55 -3.22 14.54
CA VAL A 94 -0.12 -1.84 14.30
C VAL A 94 -0.42 -0.94 15.49
N CYS A 95 -1.70 -0.80 15.86
CA CYS A 95 -2.09 0.17 16.88
C CYS A 95 -1.67 -0.27 18.29
N TYR A 96 -2.03 -1.49 18.70
CA TYR A 96 -1.75 -1.96 20.06
C TYR A 96 -0.25 -2.16 20.29
N ASN A 97 0.45 -2.76 19.32
CA ASN A 97 1.90 -2.96 19.39
C ASN A 97 2.71 -1.70 19.03
N ASN A 98 2.06 -0.59 18.67
CA ASN A 98 2.68 0.68 18.28
C ASN A 98 3.82 0.51 17.25
N THR A 99 3.59 -0.31 16.22
CA THR A 99 4.61 -0.61 15.22
C THR A 99 4.73 0.51 14.19
N ASN A 100 5.93 0.69 13.62
CA ASN A 100 6.24 1.74 12.64
C ASN A 100 5.71 1.41 11.22
N VAL A 101 4.43 1.07 11.10
CA VAL A 101 3.77 0.76 9.83
C VAL A 101 3.00 1.98 9.33
N LYS A 102 3.11 2.29 8.03
CA LYS A 102 2.31 3.34 7.38
C LYS A 102 1.27 2.69 6.47
N LEU A 103 0.00 3.05 6.65
CA LEU A 103 -1.12 2.44 5.93
C LEU A 103 -1.62 3.38 4.83
N PHE A 104 -1.44 3.03 3.56
CA PHE A 104 -1.98 3.77 2.42
C PHE A 104 -3.21 3.05 1.85
N GLY A 105 -4.38 3.58 2.17
CA GLY A 105 -5.67 3.17 1.61
C GLY A 105 -5.99 3.94 0.34
N LEU A 106 -5.89 3.27 -0.80
CA LEU A 106 -6.16 3.81 -2.13
C LEU A 106 -7.62 3.60 -2.54
N ASN A 107 -8.12 4.36 -3.52
CA ASN A 107 -9.51 4.28 -3.99
C ASN A 107 -10.54 4.43 -2.85
N ALA A 108 -10.25 5.29 -1.87
CA ALA A 108 -11.20 5.59 -0.80
C ALA A 108 -12.45 6.29 -1.37
N GLY A 109 -13.62 5.99 -0.81
CA GLY A 109 -14.92 6.46 -1.32
C GLY A 109 -15.50 5.59 -2.43
N GLY A 110 -16.49 6.10 -3.16
CA GLY A 110 -17.17 5.38 -4.25
C GLY A 110 -16.34 5.17 -5.53
N GLN A 111 -15.02 5.34 -5.47
CA GLN A 111 -14.11 5.28 -6.62
C GLN A 111 -13.56 3.86 -6.88
N LEU A 112 -13.76 2.93 -5.94
CA LEU A 112 -13.44 1.52 -6.19
C LEU A 112 -14.51 0.93 -7.11
N ARG A 113 -14.19 0.77 -8.39
CA ARG A 113 -15.04 0.02 -9.33
C ARG A 113 -15.03 -1.48 -8.97
N PRO A 114 -16.15 -2.19 -9.07
CA PRO A 114 -16.19 -3.64 -8.88
C PRO A 114 -15.21 -4.33 -9.83
N ALA A 115 -14.43 -5.27 -9.30
CA ALA A 115 -13.59 -6.15 -10.11
C ALA A 115 -14.50 -7.11 -10.91
N GLY A 116 -14.92 -6.69 -12.10
CA GLY A 116 -15.77 -7.49 -12.98
C GLY A 116 -16.65 -6.72 -13.98
N GLU A 117 -16.79 -5.40 -13.86
CA GLU A 117 -17.70 -4.64 -14.74
C GLU A 117 -16.95 -4.00 -15.93
N HIS A 118 -17.04 -4.67 -17.08
CA HIS A 118 -17.06 -4.00 -18.38
C HIS A 118 -18.17 -2.93 -18.34
N PRO A 119 -17.92 -1.70 -18.83
CA PRO A 119 -18.98 -0.71 -18.87
C PRO A 119 -20.01 -1.15 -19.92
N SER A 120 -21.15 -1.63 -19.47
CA SER A 120 -22.39 -1.65 -20.24
C SER A 120 -23.49 -1.14 -19.32
N LEU A 121 -23.60 0.18 -19.25
CA LEU A 121 -24.87 0.83 -18.91
C LEU A 121 -25.40 1.41 -20.21
N ASP A 122 -25.93 0.50 -21.00
CA ASP A 122 -26.92 0.64 -22.05
C ASP A 122 -27.94 -0.49 -21.85
#